data_AF-A0A939C7K7-F1
#
_entry.id   AF-A0A939C7K7-F1
#
_cell.length_a   1.000
_cell.length_b   1.000
_cell.length_c   1.000
_cell.angle_alpha   90.00
_cell.angle_beta   90.00
_cell.angle_gamma   90.00
#
_symmetry.space_group_name_H-M   'P 1'
#
loop_
_entity.id
_entity.type
_entity.pdbx_description
1 polymer ?
#
loop_
_entity_poly.entity_id
_entity_poly.type
_entity_poly.pdbx_seq_one_letter_code
_entity_poly.pdbx_strand_id
1 'polypeptide(L)'
;MTLILDLINGIHKFLGYLDISPKYLNRAYTILSIIPTAYILRIVYGMFANQNYFQAILYTVGFLVLVYFWVLNIFYYFLNKNMKFDVTQAFVKVLPDEVFNIEGETISTTDIDRLTTEKAVIHFEEDYQLVLANHLQTLIAQEELAIKPSSNGFTIPKNTLYPYYFVKQQGENEYALQIGTSYTEMTKVGTIQWTGKQPLEPVGLFITGGDFVKNDVKYHEPYSLKLYVKKEISEEEPQTSRQAYRRQARK
;
A
#
# COMPACT_ATOMS: atom_id res chain seq x y z
N MET A 1 16.11 -0.95 -25.95
CA MET A 1 16.73 -0.53 -24.66
C MET A 1 15.66 -0.62 -23.57
N THR A 2 15.14 -1.83 -23.31
CA THR A 2 13.97 -2.09 -22.44
C THR A 2 14.28 -3.15 -21.38
N LEU A 3 15.22 -4.06 -21.67
CA LEU A 3 15.59 -5.19 -20.82
C LEU A 3 15.99 -4.79 -19.38
N ILE A 4 16.70 -3.68 -19.20
CA ILE A 4 17.08 -3.17 -17.86
C ILE A 4 15.87 -2.59 -17.13
N LEU A 5 14.98 -1.90 -17.84
CA LEU A 5 13.78 -1.30 -17.26
C LEU A 5 12.74 -2.37 -16.89
N ASP A 6 12.62 -3.39 -17.74
CA ASP A 6 11.78 -4.57 -17.52
C ASP A 6 12.31 -5.43 -16.37
N LEU A 7 13.64 -5.55 -16.22
CA LEU A 7 14.26 -6.21 -15.09
C LEU A 7 14.01 -5.46 -13.78
N ILE A 8 14.15 -4.13 -13.78
CA ILE A 8 13.88 -3.30 -12.60
C ILE A 8 12.40 -3.36 -12.23
N ASN A 9 11.49 -3.27 -13.21
CA ASN A 9 10.04 -3.41 -12.98
C ASN A 9 9.66 -4.82 -12.51
N GLY A 10 10.31 -5.85 -13.04
CA GLY A 10 10.13 -7.24 -12.63
C GLY A 10 10.58 -7.46 -11.19
N ILE A 11 11.75 -6.94 -10.80
CA ILE A 11 12.24 -6.99 -9.42
C ILE A 11 11.32 -6.18 -8.50
N HIS A 12 10.85 -5.02 -8.92
CA HIS A 12 9.95 -4.20 -8.11
C HIS A 12 8.61 -4.90 -7.85
N LYS A 13 8.02 -5.52 -8.88
CA LYS A 13 6.80 -6.34 -8.75
C LYS A 13 7.03 -7.61 -7.93
N PHE A 14 8.18 -8.27 -8.11
CA PHE A 14 8.54 -9.48 -7.37
C PHE A 14 8.74 -9.20 -5.88
N LEU A 15 9.46 -8.13 -5.53
CA LEU A 15 9.67 -7.71 -4.15
C LEU A 15 8.37 -7.24 -3.49
N GLY A 16 7.46 -6.60 -4.25
CA GLY A 16 6.13 -6.23 -3.78
C GLY A 16 5.20 -7.43 -3.54
N TYR A 17 5.39 -8.55 -4.25
CA TYR A 17 4.59 -9.77 -4.09
C TYR A 17 5.01 -10.62 -2.88
N LEU A 18 6.26 -10.50 -2.42
CA LEU A 18 6.79 -11.37 -1.37
C LEU A 18 6.40 -10.99 0.06
N ASP A 19 5.45 -10.07 0.27
CA ASP A 19 5.02 -9.56 1.59
C ASP A 19 6.23 -9.26 2.53
N ILE A 20 7.31 -8.74 1.92
CA ILE A 20 8.58 -8.50 2.60
C ILE A 20 8.39 -7.30 3.51
N SER A 21 8.64 -7.48 4.82
CA SER A 21 8.54 -6.36 5.76
C SER A 21 9.37 -5.16 5.26
N PRO A 22 8.88 -3.91 5.38
CA PRO A 22 9.54 -2.73 4.82
C PRO A 22 11.02 -2.58 5.23
N LYS A 23 11.37 -3.08 6.42
CA LYS A 23 12.74 -3.18 6.91
C LYS A 23 13.70 -3.95 5.98
N TYR A 24 13.28 -5.11 5.46
CA TYR A 24 14.11 -5.91 4.57
C TYR A 24 14.12 -5.34 3.14
N LEU A 25 13.01 -4.73 2.73
CA LEU A 25 12.90 -4.05 1.45
C LEU A 25 13.87 -2.85 1.38
N ASN A 26 13.92 -2.01 2.40
CA ASN A 26 14.83 -0.87 2.49
C ASN A 26 16.31 -1.29 2.58
N ARG A 27 16.61 -2.41 3.24
CA ARG A 27 17.95 -3.03 3.21
C ARG A 27 18.34 -3.47 1.81
N ALA A 28 17.44 -4.11 1.08
CA ALA A 28 17.68 -4.53 -0.30
C ALA A 28 17.94 -3.33 -1.23
N TYR A 29 17.15 -2.26 -1.10
CA TYR A 29 17.39 -1.03 -1.86
C TYR A 29 18.74 -0.36 -1.53
N THR A 30 19.16 -0.38 -0.26
CA THR A 30 20.47 0.14 0.16
C THR A 30 21.64 -0.67 -0.41
N ILE A 31 21.47 -1.99 -0.56
CA ILE A 31 22.46 -2.84 -1.25
C ILE A 31 22.44 -2.56 -2.76
N LEU A 32 21.25 -2.47 -3.35
CA LEU A 32 21.07 -2.23 -4.78
C LEU A 32 21.66 -0.88 -5.22
N SER A 33 21.62 0.13 -4.36
CA SER A 33 22.16 1.47 -4.66
C SER A 33 23.68 1.51 -4.81
N ILE A 34 24.41 0.44 -4.42
CA ILE A 34 25.86 0.33 -4.65
C ILE A 34 26.18 0.37 -6.15
N ILE A 35 25.37 -0.28 -6.97
CA ILE A 35 25.61 -0.43 -8.42
C ILE A 35 25.61 0.94 -9.12
N PRO A 36 24.56 1.79 -9.03
CA PRO A 36 24.59 3.11 -9.65
C PRO A 36 25.65 4.03 -9.04
N THR A 37 25.92 3.92 -7.74
CA THR A 37 26.95 4.75 -7.07
C THR A 37 28.36 4.41 -7.57
N ALA A 38 28.68 3.12 -7.70
CA ALA A 38 29.94 2.66 -8.28
C ALA A 38 30.07 3.02 -9.77
N TYR A 39 28.95 3.03 -10.51
CA TYR A 39 28.93 3.46 -11.89
C TYR A 39 29.28 4.95 -12.04
N ILE A 40 28.78 5.82 -11.15
CA ILE A 40 29.16 7.24 -11.15
C ILE A 40 30.65 7.41 -10.86
N LEU A 41 31.23 6.63 -9.94
CA LEU A 41 32.67 6.63 -9.70
C LEU A 41 33.48 6.30 -10.96
N ARG A 42 33.02 5.31 -11.75
CA ARG A 42 33.62 4.98 -13.05
C ARG A 42 33.55 6.17 -14.02
N ILE A 43 32.43 6.88 -14.08
CA ILE A 43 32.27 8.07 -14.94
C ILE A 43 33.27 9.16 -14.53
N VAL A 44 33.37 9.44 -13.22
CA VAL A 44 34.32 10.41 -12.66
C VAL A 44 35.75 10.08 -13.07
N TYR A 45 36.16 8.81 -12.92
CA TYR A 45 37.49 8.36 -13.35
C TYR A 45 37.73 8.61 -14.85
N GLY A 46 36.75 8.28 -15.70
CA GLY A 46 36.83 8.54 -17.14
C GLY A 46 36.95 10.04 -17.48
N MET A 47 36.27 10.92 -16.73
CA MET A 47 36.34 12.37 -16.95
C MET A 47 37.69 12.95 -16.54
N PHE A 48 38.29 12.47 -15.45
CA PHE A 48 39.65 12.84 -15.06
C PHE A 48 40.69 12.38 -16.09
N ALA A 49 40.55 11.17 -16.62
CA ALA A 49 41.43 10.66 -17.69
C ALA A 49 41.30 11.47 -18.98
N ASN A 50 40.10 11.97 -19.29
CA ASN A 50 39.83 12.82 -20.45
C ASN A 50 40.11 14.32 -20.20
N GLN A 51 40.77 14.68 -19.10
CA GLN A 51 41.11 16.07 -18.72
C GLN A 51 39.91 17.02 -18.60
N ASN A 52 38.69 16.49 -18.47
CA ASN A 52 37.47 17.27 -18.32
C ASN A 52 37.19 17.55 -16.84
N TYR A 53 38.04 18.39 -16.24
CA TYR A 53 38.08 18.60 -14.80
C TYR A 53 36.82 19.26 -14.25
N PHE A 54 36.21 20.18 -14.99
CA PHE A 54 35.00 20.87 -14.53
C PHE A 54 33.83 19.89 -14.32
N GLN A 55 33.56 19.05 -15.32
CA GLN A 55 32.52 18.02 -15.19
C GLN A 55 32.95 16.95 -14.18
N ALA A 56 34.23 16.56 -14.15
CA ALA A 56 34.73 15.59 -13.17
C ALA A 56 34.46 16.05 -11.72
N ILE A 57 34.68 17.33 -11.41
CA ILE A 57 34.41 17.90 -10.09
C ILE A 57 32.91 17.85 -9.77
N LEU A 58 32.04 18.26 -10.70
CA LEU A 58 30.58 18.21 -10.49
C LEU A 58 30.08 16.79 -10.20
N TYR A 59 30.51 15.81 -10.99
CA TYR A 59 30.15 14.40 -10.76
C TYR A 59 30.79 13.84 -9.49
N THR A 60 31.97 14.32 -9.09
CA THR A 60 32.60 13.95 -7.82
C THR A 60 31.77 14.44 -6.63
N VAL A 61 31.28 15.68 -6.69
CA VAL A 61 30.38 16.22 -5.64
C VAL A 61 29.10 15.38 -5.55
N GLY A 62 28.46 15.08 -6.68
CA GLY A 62 27.28 14.21 -6.71
C GLY A 62 27.56 12.81 -6.14
N PHE A 63 28.70 12.21 -6.49
CA PHE A 63 29.14 10.93 -5.94
C PHE A 63 29.29 10.97 -4.41
N LEU A 64 29.93 12.01 -3.88
CA LEU A 64 30.11 12.16 -2.43
C LEU A 64 28.78 12.29 -1.69
N VAL A 65 27.80 13.00 -2.26
CA VAL A 65 26.44 13.10 -1.71
C VAL A 65 25.77 11.72 -1.67
N LEU A 66 25.89 10.93 -2.74
CA LEU A 66 25.32 9.58 -2.78
C LEU A 66 25.99 8.65 -1.77
N VAL A 67 27.32 8.67 -1.66
CA VAL A 67 28.06 7.89 -0.66
C VAL A 67 27.67 8.30 0.75
N TYR A 68 27.49 9.59 1.00
CA TYR A 68 27.04 10.09 2.28
C TYR A 68 25.68 9.51 2.68
N PHE A 69 24.68 9.57 1.79
CA PHE A 69 23.36 8.97 2.06
C PHE A 69 23.41 7.44 2.16
N TRP A 70 24.27 6.79 1.36
CA TRP A 70 24.46 5.35 1.44
C TRP A 70 25.00 4.91 2.80
N VAL A 71 25.99 5.64 3.35
CA VAL A 71 26.52 5.40 4.69
C VAL A 71 25.44 5.62 5.74
N LEU A 72 24.67 6.71 5.66
CA LEU A 72 23.55 6.94 6.59
C LEU A 72 22.54 5.78 6.56
N ASN A 73 22.15 5.32 5.36
CA ASN A 73 21.23 4.20 5.19
C ASN A 73 21.79 2.89 5.78
N ILE A 74 23.10 2.64 5.70
CA ILE A 74 23.71 1.48 6.37
C ILE A 74 23.57 1.57 7.89
N PHE A 75 23.93 2.72 8.48
CA PHE A 75 23.84 2.91 9.93
C PHE A 75 22.39 2.79 10.42
N TYR A 76 21.46 3.36 9.65
CA TYR A 76 20.03 3.31 9.94
C TYR A 76 19.47 1.89 9.82
N TYR A 77 19.52 1.28 8.63
CA TYR A 77 18.80 0.02 8.36
C TYR A 77 19.53 -1.24 8.85
N PHE A 78 20.87 -1.25 8.95
CA PHE A 78 21.63 -2.42 9.36
C PHE A 78 22.08 -2.37 10.82
N LEU A 79 22.49 -1.19 11.31
CA LEU A 79 22.99 -1.01 12.68
C LEU A 79 21.94 -0.45 13.65
N ASN A 80 20.72 -0.14 13.17
CA ASN A 80 19.63 0.47 13.95
C ASN A 80 20.10 1.70 14.75
N LYS A 81 21.00 2.51 14.17
CA LYS A 81 21.61 3.65 14.85
C LYS A 81 21.50 4.91 14.00
N ASN A 82 20.97 5.98 14.60
CA ASN A 82 20.97 7.30 14.00
C ASN A 82 22.32 7.99 14.20
N MET A 83 22.91 8.51 13.12
CA MET A 83 24.17 9.26 13.15
C MET A 83 23.92 10.69 13.62
N LYS A 84 24.84 11.25 14.42
CA LYS A 84 24.71 12.62 14.98
C LYS A 84 24.70 13.73 13.91
N PHE A 85 25.24 13.45 12.73
CA PHE A 85 25.30 14.38 11.60
C PHE A 85 24.22 14.11 10.55
N ASP A 86 23.18 13.36 10.90
CA ASP A 86 22.12 13.00 9.97
C ASP A 86 21.24 14.21 9.58
N VAL A 87 21.44 14.70 8.37
CA VAL A 87 20.65 15.80 7.78
C VAL A 87 19.22 15.35 7.46
N THR A 88 18.95 14.04 7.38
CA THR A 88 17.61 13.48 7.12
C THR A 88 16.62 13.88 8.21
N GLN A 89 17.07 14.00 9.47
CA GLN A 89 16.28 14.53 10.59
C GLN A 89 15.81 15.98 10.38
N ALA A 90 16.54 16.79 9.62
CA ALA A 90 16.12 18.15 9.28
C ALA A 90 14.99 18.15 8.23
N PHE A 91 15.01 17.17 7.31
CA PHE A 91 13.94 16.96 6.32
C PHE A 91 12.65 16.45 6.98
N VAL A 92 12.75 15.60 8.02
CA VAL A 92 11.60 15.14 8.82
C VAL A 92 10.79 16.29 9.42
N LYS A 93 11.41 17.42 9.77
CA LYS A 93 10.68 18.58 10.32
C LYS A 93 9.90 19.38 9.29
N VAL A 94 10.22 19.22 8.00
CA VAL A 94 9.63 20.00 6.90
C VAL A 94 8.63 19.16 6.10
N LEU A 95 8.79 17.84 6.11
CA LEU A 95 7.93 16.88 5.43
C LEU A 95 6.89 16.29 6.41
N PRO A 96 5.68 15.94 5.94
CA PRO A 96 4.68 15.27 6.77
C PRO A 96 5.21 13.95 7.35
N ASP A 97 4.83 13.61 8.59
CA ASP A 97 5.24 12.37 9.29
C ASP A 97 4.92 11.08 8.49
N GLU A 98 3.97 11.16 7.57
CA GLU A 98 3.54 10.10 6.65
C GLU A 98 4.65 9.64 5.69
N VAL A 99 5.67 10.46 5.41
CA VAL A 99 6.77 10.10 4.48
C VAL A 99 7.85 9.23 5.13
N PHE A 100 7.93 9.21 6.48
CA PHE A 100 9.05 8.58 7.20
C PHE A 100 8.65 7.45 8.15
N ASN A 101 7.35 7.23 8.41
CA ASN A 101 6.86 6.11 9.24
C ASN A 101 6.81 4.77 8.47
N ILE A 102 7.89 4.40 7.79
CA ILE A 102 7.97 3.13 7.02
C ILE A 102 8.35 1.94 7.93
N GLU A 103 8.79 2.18 9.18
CA GLU A 103 9.21 1.12 10.11
C GLU A 103 8.16 0.77 11.20
N GLY A 104 6.97 1.35 11.13
CA GLY A 104 5.89 1.11 12.10
C GLY A 104 4.66 0.40 11.56
N GLU A 105 4.51 0.29 10.24
CA GLU A 105 3.36 -0.40 9.67
C GLU A 105 3.61 -1.92 9.70
N THR A 106 3.24 -2.56 10.81
CA THR A 106 2.28 -3.65 10.62
C THR A 106 1.22 -3.07 9.71
N ILE A 107 1.03 -3.64 8.51
CA ILE A 107 -0.08 -3.29 7.63
C ILE A 107 -1.35 -3.55 8.44
N SER A 108 -1.71 -2.57 9.24
CA SER A 108 -2.97 -2.50 9.90
C SER A 108 -3.83 -1.97 8.80
N THR A 109 -4.60 -2.87 8.20
CA THR A 109 -5.64 -2.60 7.21
C THR A 109 -6.68 -1.58 7.69
N THR A 110 -6.46 -0.93 8.84
CA THR A 110 -7.22 0.19 9.42
C THR A 110 -7.03 1.53 8.76
N ASP A 111 -5.90 1.80 8.11
CA ASP A 111 -5.68 3.07 7.41
C ASP A 111 -5.52 2.82 5.91
N ILE A 112 -6.60 2.33 5.29
CA ILE A 112 -6.79 2.56 3.85
C ILE A 112 -6.80 4.08 3.70
N ASP A 113 -5.72 4.62 3.16
CA ASP A 113 -5.44 6.04 3.03
C ASP A 113 -6.69 6.78 2.51
N ARG A 114 -7.37 7.47 3.44
CA ARG A 114 -8.62 8.20 3.19
C ARG A 114 -8.42 9.33 2.17
N LEU A 115 -7.18 9.67 1.84
CA LEU A 115 -6.84 10.72 0.90
C LEU A 115 -6.88 10.24 -0.56
N THR A 116 -6.64 8.95 -0.81
CA THR A 116 -6.47 8.39 -2.16
C THR A 116 -7.53 7.35 -2.54
N THR A 117 -8.40 6.97 -1.60
CA THR A 117 -9.43 5.96 -1.82
C THR A 117 -10.81 6.44 -1.38
N GLU A 118 -11.84 5.94 -2.04
CA GLU A 118 -13.24 6.15 -1.66
C GLU A 118 -14.01 4.83 -1.60
N LYS A 119 -15.10 4.82 -0.85
CA LYS A 119 -15.96 3.64 -0.72
C LYS A 119 -16.93 3.60 -1.88
N ALA A 120 -16.88 2.54 -2.68
CA ALA A 120 -17.87 2.32 -3.74
C ALA A 120 -19.24 1.98 -3.15
N VAL A 121 -20.30 2.51 -3.77
CA VAL A 121 -21.68 2.14 -3.44
C VAL A 121 -22.02 0.86 -4.19
N ILE A 122 -22.31 -0.19 -3.43
CA ILE A 122 -22.71 -1.50 -3.97
C ILE A 122 -24.20 -1.71 -3.68
N HIS A 123 -24.96 -2.03 -4.72
CA HIS A 123 -26.32 -2.53 -4.63
C HIS A 123 -26.25 -4.06 -4.52
N PHE A 124 -26.31 -4.56 -3.28
CA PHE A 124 -26.22 -5.98 -3.02
C PHE A 124 -27.51 -6.73 -3.37
N GLU A 125 -27.35 -7.99 -3.77
CA GLU A 125 -28.46 -8.94 -3.95
C GLU A 125 -29.06 -9.33 -2.59
N GLU A 126 -30.34 -9.71 -2.52
CA GLU A 126 -31.06 -9.91 -1.24
C GLU A 126 -30.42 -10.99 -0.35
N ASP A 127 -29.87 -12.04 -0.96
CA ASP A 127 -29.31 -13.22 -0.31
C ASP A 127 -27.78 -13.18 -0.17
N TYR A 128 -27.12 -12.06 -0.52
CA TYR A 128 -25.66 -11.99 -0.56
C TYR A 128 -24.99 -12.31 0.79
N GLN A 129 -25.65 -11.99 1.91
CA GLN A 129 -25.11 -12.24 3.25
C GLN A 129 -25.06 -13.73 3.58
N LEU A 130 -26.00 -14.51 3.04
CA LEU A 130 -26.02 -15.97 3.20
C LEU A 130 -24.91 -16.61 2.36
N VAL A 131 -24.75 -16.17 1.10
CA VAL A 131 -23.65 -16.59 0.23
C VAL A 131 -22.30 -16.27 0.89
N LEU A 132 -22.15 -15.05 1.39
CA LEU A 132 -20.94 -14.59 2.09
C LEU A 132 -20.65 -15.45 3.32
N ALA A 133 -21.64 -15.70 4.18
CA ALA A 133 -21.44 -16.52 5.37
C ALA A 133 -20.95 -17.95 5.03
N ASN A 134 -21.53 -18.57 4.00
CA ASN A 134 -21.10 -19.89 3.54
C ASN A 134 -19.67 -19.86 3.00
N HIS A 135 -19.31 -18.86 2.20
CA HIS A 135 -17.95 -18.73 1.70
C HIS A 135 -16.94 -18.52 2.82
N LEU A 136 -17.25 -17.66 3.79
CA LEU A 136 -16.37 -17.42 4.94
C LEU A 136 -16.12 -18.70 5.73
N GLN A 137 -17.13 -19.55 5.92
CA GLN A 137 -16.95 -20.84 6.60
C GLN A 137 -15.97 -21.74 5.84
N THR A 138 -16.08 -21.83 4.52
CA THR A 138 -15.15 -22.59 3.67
C THR A 138 -13.73 -22.03 3.73
N LEU A 139 -13.58 -20.70 3.59
CA LEU A 139 -12.28 -20.02 3.60
C LEU A 139 -11.56 -20.15 4.96
N ILE A 140 -12.32 -20.12 6.06
CA ILE A 140 -11.78 -20.36 7.41
C ILE A 140 -11.34 -21.82 7.56
N ALA A 141 -12.11 -22.77 7.06
CA ALA A 141 -11.75 -24.19 7.09
C ALA A 141 -10.48 -24.51 6.26
N GLN A 142 -10.21 -23.71 5.22
CA GLN A 142 -9.01 -23.78 4.38
C GLN A 142 -7.82 -22.98 4.91
N GLU A 143 -7.96 -22.31 6.06
CA GLU A 143 -6.93 -21.44 6.66
C GLU A 143 -6.54 -20.23 5.79
N GLU A 144 -7.42 -19.80 4.88
CA GLU A 144 -7.15 -18.67 3.96
C GLU A 144 -7.62 -17.31 4.50
N LEU A 145 -8.32 -17.31 5.64
CA LEU A 145 -8.73 -16.10 6.35
C LEU A 145 -8.08 -16.02 7.73
N ALA A 146 -7.51 -14.86 8.03
CA ALA A 146 -7.02 -14.55 9.36
C ALA A 146 -8.18 -14.50 10.36
N ILE A 147 -8.09 -15.31 11.41
CA ILE A 147 -9.04 -15.33 12.53
C ILE A 147 -8.32 -15.07 13.84
N LYS A 148 -9.04 -14.48 14.79
CA LYS A 148 -8.61 -14.40 16.19
C LYS A 148 -9.41 -15.40 17.01
N PRO A 149 -8.76 -16.42 17.61
CA PRO A 149 -9.45 -17.37 18.47
C PRO A 149 -9.96 -16.67 19.73
N SER A 150 -11.12 -17.10 20.20
CA SER A 150 -11.77 -16.63 21.42
C SER A 150 -12.33 -17.84 22.17
N SER A 151 -12.62 -17.68 23.46
CA SER A 151 -13.11 -18.77 24.32
C SER A 151 -14.37 -19.46 23.77
N ASN A 152 -15.20 -18.72 23.01
CA ASN A 152 -16.45 -19.20 22.41
C ASN A 152 -16.46 -19.03 20.87
N GLY A 153 -15.35 -19.36 20.20
CA GLY A 153 -15.27 -19.40 18.73
C GLY A 153 -14.14 -18.55 18.17
N PHE A 154 -14.44 -17.75 17.15
CA PHE A 154 -13.47 -16.89 16.50
C PHE A 154 -14.07 -15.51 16.16
N THR A 155 -13.21 -14.52 15.99
CA THR A 155 -13.58 -13.21 15.45
C THR A 155 -12.72 -12.92 14.23
N ILE A 156 -13.31 -12.34 13.19
CA ILE A 156 -12.56 -11.84 12.03
C ILE A 156 -12.00 -10.45 12.40
N PRO A 157 -10.68 -10.21 12.22
CA PRO A 157 -10.11 -8.89 12.41
C PRO A 157 -10.85 -7.81 11.60
N LYS A 158 -10.84 -6.58 12.09
CA LYS A 158 -11.36 -5.46 11.30
C LYS A 158 -10.53 -5.31 10.03
N ASN A 159 -11.20 -5.00 8.93
CA ASN A 159 -10.59 -4.79 7.62
C ASN A 159 -9.80 -6.01 7.13
N THR A 160 -10.30 -7.21 7.37
CA THR A 160 -9.82 -8.40 6.68
C THR A 160 -10.22 -8.33 5.22
N LEU A 161 -9.25 -8.51 4.32
CA LEU A 161 -9.49 -8.56 2.89
C LEU A 161 -10.25 -9.85 2.53
N TYR A 162 -11.24 -9.74 1.66
CA TYR A 162 -11.85 -10.89 1.02
C TYR A 162 -10.94 -11.34 -0.15
N PRO A 163 -10.41 -12.59 -0.15
CA PRO A 163 -9.37 -12.99 -1.09
C PRO A 163 -9.87 -13.12 -2.54
N TYR A 164 -11.02 -13.76 -2.76
CA TYR A 164 -11.51 -14.07 -4.10
C TYR A 164 -12.67 -13.19 -4.50
N TYR A 165 -12.36 -11.97 -4.93
CA TYR A 165 -13.34 -11.07 -5.50
C TYR A 165 -12.95 -10.63 -6.90
N PHE A 166 -13.94 -10.27 -7.70
CA PHE A 166 -13.75 -9.72 -9.02
C PHE A 166 -14.80 -8.66 -9.33
N VAL A 167 -14.37 -7.55 -9.91
CA VAL A 167 -15.25 -6.46 -10.34
C VAL A 167 -15.26 -6.45 -11.86
N LYS A 168 -16.35 -6.94 -12.45
CA LYS A 168 -16.48 -7.11 -13.91
C LYS A 168 -17.32 -5.99 -14.51
N GLN A 169 -16.77 -5.25 -15.46
CA GLN A 169 -17.55 -4.28 -16.23
C GLN A 169 -18.62 -5.01 -17.08
N GLN A 170 -19.89 -4.62 -16.92
CA GLN A 170 -21.03 -5.17 -17.68
C GLN A 170 -21.61 -4.15 -18.67
N GLY A 171 -21.48 -2.86 -18.37
CA GLY A 171 -21.88 -1.76 -19.24
C GLY A 171 -20.90 -0.60 -19.15
N GLU A 172 -21.24 0.53 -19.77
CA GLU A 172 -20.37 1.72 -19.78
C GLU A 172 -20.03 2.19 -18.36
N ASN A 173 -21.05 2.22 -17.48
CA ASN A 173 -20.96 2.68 -16.09
C ASN A 173 -21.41 1.64 -15.07
N GLU A 174 -21.61 0.39 -15.48
CA GLU A 174 -22.12 -0.67 -14.62
C GLU A 174 -21.09 -1.79 -14.45
N TYR A 175 -20.82 -2.14 -13.19
CA TYR A 175 -19.92 -3.21 -12.81
C TYR A 175 -20.65 -4.23 -11.93
N ALA A 176 -20.39 -5.51 -12.14
CA ALA A 176 -20.86 -6.58 -11.25
C ALA A 176 -19.74 -6.96 -10.27
N LEU A 177 -20.08 -6.98 -8.98
CA LEU A 177 -19.23 -7.52 -7.93
C LEU A 177 -19.51 -9.01 -7.79
N GLN A 178 -18.46 -9.82 -7.92
CA GLN A 178 -18.50 -11.27 -7.75
C GLN A 178 -17.53 -11.68 -6.64
N ILE A 179 -17.95 -12.66 -5.83
CA ILE A 179 -17.11 -13.26 -4.78
C ILE A 179 -17.15 -14.79 -4.89
N GLY A 180 -16.10 -15.44 -4.42
CA GLY A 180 -15.98 -16.90 -4.44
C GLY A 180 -15.19 -17.45 -3.27
N THR A 181 -15.05 -18.76 -3.22
CA THR A 181 -14.01 -19.46 -2.42
C THR A 181 -12.78 -19.78 -3.26
N SER A 182 -12.83 -19.50 -4.57
CA SER A 182 -11.74 -19.54 -5.52
C SER A 182 -12.11 -18.69 -6.74
N TYR A 183 -11.17 -18.41 -7.65
CA TYR A 183 -11.49 -17.71 -8.91
C TYR A 183 -12.25 -18.56 -9.93
N THR A 184 -12.38 -19.88 -9.73
CA THR A 184 -13.13 -20.76 -10.63
C THR A 184 -14.63 -20.75 -10.31
N GLU A 185 -14.99 -20.51 -9.05
CA GLU A 185 -16.35 -20.55 -8.53
C GLU A 185 -16.72 -19.18 -7.99
N MET A 186 -17.23 -18.31 -8.87
CA MET A 186 -17.55 -16.92 -8.57
C MET A 186 -19.06 -16.69 -8.66
N THR A 187 -19.65 -16.16 -7.59
CA THR A 187 -21.07 -15.82 -7.49
C THR A 187 -21.22 -14.30 -7.49
N LYS A 188 -22.14 -13.78 -8.31
CA LYS A 188 -22.49 -12.36 -8.29
C LYS A 188 -23.19 -12.03 -6.96
N VAL A 189 -22.79 -10.93 -6.32
CA VAL A 189 -23.35 -10.49 -5.03
C VAL A 189 -23.84 -9.06 -5.05
N GLY A 190 -23.57 -8.32 -6.11
CA GLY A 190 -24.11 -6.98 -6.27
C GLY A 190 -23.69 -6.29 -7.55
N THR A 191 -24.25 -5.12 -7.76
CA THR A 191 -23.92 -4.21 -8.86
C THR A 191 -23.40 -2.88 -8.32
N ILE A 192 -22.50 -2.26 -9.08
CA ILE A 192 -21.90 -0.97 -8.79
C ILE A 192 -22.19 -0.08 -9.99
N GLN A 193 -22.86 1.04 -9.72
CA GLN A 193 -23.06 2.11 -10.70
C GLN A 193 -21.95 3.12 -10.50
N TRP A 194 -21.07 3.24 -11.49
CA TRP A 194 -19.88 4.07 -11.43
C TRP A 194 -20.07 5.37 -12.21
N THR A 195 -19.78 6.50 -11.57
CA THR A 195 -19.93 7.83 -12.17
C THR A 195 -18.61 8.54 -12.46
N GLY A 196 -17.48 7.85 -12.29
CA GLY A 196 -16.15 8.40 -12.56
C GLY A 196 -15.85 8.51 -14.05
N LYS A 197 -14.91 9.41 -14.40
CA LYS A 197 -14.41 9.59 -15.78
C LYS A 197 -13.46 8.48 -16.20
N GLN A 198 -12.81 7.83 -15.25
CA GLN A 198 -11.88 6.71 -15.46
C GLN A 198 -12.56 5.38 -15.12
N PRO A 199 -12.08 4.25 -15.65
CA PRO A 199 -12.54 2.93 -15.25
C PRO A 199 -12.37 2.71 -13.74
N LEU A 200 -13.30 1.97 -13.13
CA LEU A 200 -13.27 1.68 -11.71
C LEU A 200 -12.05 0.81 -11.37
N GLU A 201 -11.13 1.34 -10.55
CA GLU A 201 -9.94 0.64 -10.06
C GLU A 201 -10.17 0.18 -8.60
N PRO A 202 -10.43 -1.12 -8.34
CA PRO A 202 -10.63 -1.63 -6.99
C PRO A 202 -9.30 -1.70 -6.25
N VAL A 203 -9.27 -1.17 -5.02
CA VAL A 203 -8.13 -1.24 -4.10
C VAL A 203 -8.24 -2.48 -3.22
N GLY A 204 -9.44 -2.79 -2.75
CA GLY A 204 -9.68 -3.96 -1.91
C GLY A 204 -11.13 -4.13 -1.53
N LEU A 205 -11.56 -5.40 -1.43
CA LEU A 205 -12.85 -5.77 -0.86
C LEU A 205 -12.63 -6.26 0.57
N PHE A 206 -13.32 -5.66 1.53
CA PHE A 206 -13.12 -5.93 2.95
C PHE A 206 -14.36 -6.51 3.60
N ILE A 207 -14.15 -7.50 4.47
CA ILE A 207 -15.17 -8.12 5.29
C ILE A 207 -15.44 -7.21 6.49
N THR A 208 -16.72 -6.95 6.76
CA THR A 208 -17.19 -6.22 7.94
C THR A 208 -18.35 -6.93 8.62
N GLY A 209 -18.61 -6.61 9.89
CA GLY A 209 -19.59 -7.33 10.71
C GLY A 209 -18.99 -8.59 11.35
N GLY A 210 -19.84 -9.58 11.65
CA GLY A 210 -19.46 -10.81 12.34
C GLY A 210 -19.52 -10.70 13.86
N ASP A 211 -18.89 -11.67 14.51
CA ASP A 211 -18.79 -11.71 15.97
C ASP A 211 -17.75 -10.71 16.48
N PHE A 212 -18.12 -9.86 17.43
CA PHE A 212 -17.19 -8.96 18.12
C PHE A 212 -17.51 -8.83 19.61
N VAL A 213 -16.50 -8.44 20.39
CA VAL A 213 -16.62 -8.22 21.84
C VAL A 213 -16.55 -6.73 22.13
N LYS A 214 -17.53 -6.21 22.88
CA LYS A 214 -17.55 -4.83 23.38
C LYS A 214 -17.99 -4.84 24.84
N ASN A 215 -17.17 -4.27 25.72
CA ASN A 215 -17.43 -4.24 27.17
C ASN A 215 -17.71 -5.64 27.76
N ASP A 216 -16.90 -6.64 27.39
CA ASP A 216 -17.05 -8.06 27.78
C ASP A 216 -18.37 -8.74 27.35
N VAL A 217 -19.15 -8.10 26.48
CA VAL A 217 -20.36 -8.69 25.87
C VAL A 217 -20.07 -9.06 24.40
N LYS A 218 -20.45 -10.30 24.02
CA LYS A 218 -20.37 -10.79 22.64
C LYS A 218 -21.59 -10.31 21.85
N TYR A 219 -21.34 -9.65 20.73
CA TYR A 219 -22.36 -9.22 19.77
C TYR A 219 -22.18 -9.98 18.46
N HIS A 220 -23.28 -10.22 17.77
CA HIS A 220 -23.32 -10.83 16.45
C HIS A 220 -23.97 -9.86 15.47
N GLU A 221 -23.24 -9.49 14.42
CA GLU A 221 -23.76 -8.75 13.27
C GLU A 221 -23.62 -9.59 12.00
N PRO A 222 -24.57 -9.52 11.05
CA PRO A 222 -24.40 -10.16 9.76
C PRO A 222 -23.11 -9.72 9.06
N TYR A 223 -22.44 -10.65 8.40
CA TYR A 223 -21.30 -10.31 7.56
C TYR A 223 -21.74 -9.42 6.40
N SER A 224 -20.87 -8.48 6.05
CA SER A 224 -21.07 -7.49 4.99
C SER A 224 -19.75 -7.19 4.29
N LEU A 225 -19.84 -6.56 3.13
CA LEU A 225 -18.67 -6.23 2.31
C LEU A 225 -18.55 -4.72 2.12
N LYS A 226 -17.32 -4.24 2.07
CA LYS A 226 -16.99 -2.87 1.69
C LYS A 226 -15.91 -2.88 0.63
N LEU A 227 -16.21 -2.32 -0.54
CA LEU A 227 -15.24 -2.12 -1.60
C LEU A 227 -14.66 -0.71 -1.51
N TYR A 228 -13.34 -0.63 -1.46
CA TYR A 228 -12.61 0.62 -1.66
C TYR A 228 -12.08 0.67 -3.09
N VAL A 229 -12.26 1.82 -3.71
CA VAL A 229 -11.79 2.14 -5.06
C VAL A 229 -10.88 3.36 -4.98
N LYS A 230 -10.02 3.53 -5.98
CA LYS A 230 -9.15 4.69 -6.06
C LYS A 230 -9.98 5.95 -6.32
N LYS A 231 -9.75 7.00 -5.53
CA LYS A 231 -10.43 8.29 -5.69
C LYS A 231 -9.92 8.97 -6.97
N GLU A 232 -10.83 9.45 -7.81
CA GLU A 232 -10.46 10.33 -8.91
C GLU A 232 -9.98 11.67 -8.35
N ILE A 233 -8.73 12.04 -8.66
CA ILE A 233 -8.21 13.36 -8.39
C ILE A 233 -8.77 14.28 -9.48
N SER A 234 -9.89 14.95 -9.19
CA SER A 234 -10.37 16.03 -10.04
C SER A 234 -9.33 17.16 -10.04
N GLU A 235 -8.91 17.60 -11.23
CA GLU A 235 -7.97 18.71 -11.44
C GLU A 235 -8.51 20.08 -10.97
N GLU A 236 -9.69 20.12 -10.34
CA GLU A 236 -10.42 21.33 -9.93
C GLU A 236 -10.75 21.38 -8.42
N GLU A 237 -9.93 20.85 -7.52
CA GLU A 237 -10.02 21.26 -6.11
C GLU A 237 -9.19 22.54 -5.85
N PRO A 238 -9.81 23.71 -5.60
CA PRO A 238 -9.07 24.89 -5.22
C PRO A 238 -8.42 24.65 -3.85
N GLN A 239 -7.17 25.13 -3.71
CA GLN A 239 -6.27 24.96 -2.57
C GLN A 239 -6.80 25.44 -1.20
N THR A 240 -8.06 25.87 -1.11
CA THR A 240 -8.71 26.44 0.07
C THR A 240 -9.37 25.40 0.99
N SER A 241 -9.74 24.21 0.52
CA SER A 241 -10.39 23.18 1.35
C SER A 241 -9.43 22.48 2.33
N ARG A 242 -8.15 22.30 1.94
CA ARG A 242 -7.11 21.71 2.81
C ARG A 242 -6.82 22.54 4.07
N GLN A 243 -7.09 23.86 4.04
CA GLN A 243 -6.89 24.74 5.20
C GLN A 243 -8.08 24.72 6.18
N ALA A 244 -9.29 24.44 5.71
CA ALA A 244 -10.51 24.51 6.53
C ALA A 244 -10.57 23.38 7.57
N TYR A 245 -10.19 22.15 7.20
CA TYR A 245 -10.15 21.00 8.12
C TYR A 245 -9.11 21.17 9.23
N ARG A 246 -8.02 21.90 8.97
CA ARG A 246 -6.94 22.16 9.94
C ARG A 246 -7.37 23.09 11.08
N ARG A 247 -8.44 23.87 10.91
CA ARG A 247 -8.97 24.78 11.95
C ARG A 247 -10.00 24.11 12.88
N GLN A 248 -10.70 23.06 12.43
CA GLN A 248 -11.69 22.38 13.28
C GLN A 248 -11.07 21.33 14.21
N ALA A 249 -9.96 20.69 13.81
CA ALA A 249 -9.24 19.72 14.66
C ALA A 249 -8.41 20.35 15.80
N ARG A 250 -8.46 21.68 15.95
CA ARG A 250 -7.76 22.44 17.00
C ARG A 250 -8.71 23.17 17.96
N LYS A 251 -9.97 22.75 18.04
CA LYS A 251 -10.90 23.20 19.09
C LYS A 251 -11.31 22.06 19.98
#